data_AF-A0A969F250-F1
#
_entry.id   AF-A0A969F250-F1
#
_cell.length_a   1.000
_cell.length_b   1.000
_cell.length_c   1.000
_cell.angle_alpha   90.00
_cell.angle_beta   90.00
_cell.angle_gamma   90.00
#
_symmetry.space_group_name_H-M   'P 1'
#
loop_
_entity.id
_entity.type
_entity.pdbx_description
1 polymer ?
#
loop_
_entity_poly.entity_id
_entity_poly.type
_entity_poly.pdbx_seq_one_letter_code
_entity_poly.pdbx_strand_id
1 'polypeptide(L)' 'MSASAILEAVQFVVDKQGQHTAVLLDLQTWDSLRYLLEEMAEDERLGQLMRAVEGDEKFVRETARQMYQTFLTDDSES' A
#
# COMPACT_ATOMS: atom_id res chain seq x y z
N MET A 1 -5.22 -14.42 14.40
CA MET A 1 -6.68 -14.59 14.31
C MET A 1 -7.09 -14.26 12.87
N SER A 2 -8.11 -14.89 12.27
CA SER A 2 -8.55 -14.51 10.92
C SER A 2 -9.39 -13.23 10.96
N ALA A 3 -9.43 -12.48 9.85
CA ALA A 3 -10.25 -11.28 9.75
C ALA A 3 -11.75 -11.56 10.02
N SER A 4 -12.24 -12.71 9.56
CA SER A 4 -13.62 -13.17 9.81
C SER A 4 -13.92 -13.35 11.29
N ALA A 5 -12.99 -13.97 12.03
CA ALA A 5 -13.15 -14.19 13.46
C ALA A 5 -13.12 -12.87 14.26
N ILE A 6 -12.37 -11.87 13.80
CA ILE A 6 -12.38 -10.52 14.39
C ILE A 6 -13.76 -9.87 14.19
N LEU A 7 -14.31 -9.94 12.98
CA LEU A 7 -15.62 -9.36 12.67
C LEU A 7 -16.77 -10.03 13.43
N GLU A 8 -16.69 -11.34 13.65
CA GLU A 8 -17.67 -12.09 14.44
C GLU A 8 -17.59 -11.79 15.94
N ALA A 9 -16.43 -11.34 16.44
CA ALA A 9 -16.22 -10.96 17.83
C ALA A 9 -16.62 -9.51 18.16
N VAL A 10 -16.89 -8.69 17.14
CA VAL A 10 -17.26 -7.27 17.30
C VAL A 10 -18.60 -7.14 18.03
N GLN A 11 -18.61 -6.33 19.08
CA GLN A 11 -19.83 -5.86 19.72
C GLN A 11 -20.01 -4.37 19.46
N PHE A 12 -21.26 -3.91 19.29
CA PHE A 12 -21.55 -2.51 19.02
C PHE A 12 -22.20 -1.84 20.23
N VAL A 13 -21.76 -0.61 20.52
CA VAL A 13 -22.46 0.29 21.43
C VAL A 13 -23.49 1.07 20.63
N VAL A 14 -24.75 0.93 21.03
CA VAL A 14 -25.89 1.55 20.35
C VAL A 14 -26.41 2.71 21.20
N ASP A 15 -26.63 3.86 20.57
CA ASP A 15 -27.20 5.02 21.25
C ASP A 15 -28.73 4.94 21.42
N LYS A 16 -29.31 5.99 22.01
CA LYS A 16 -30.75 6.06 22.26
C LYS A 16 -31.60 6.16 20.97
N GLN A 17 -31.00 6.46 19.83
CA GLN A 17 -31.65 6.50 18.52
C GLN A 17 -31.43 5.21 17.71
N GLY A 18 -30.75 4.20 18.28
CA GLY A 18 -30.46 2.96 17.58
C GLY A 18 -29.23 3.03 16.67
N GLN A 19 -28.43 4.09 16.74
CA GLN A 19 -27.23 4.23 15.92
C GLN A 19 -26.03 3.58 16.60
N HIS A 20 -25.22 2.87 15.82
CA HIS A 20 -23.95 2.31 16.29
C HIS A 20 -22.95 3.46 16.44
N THR A 21 -22.47 3.70 17.66
CA THR A 21 -21.59 4.84 17.99
C THR A 21 -20.18 4.42 18.34
N ALA A 22 -20.00 3.18 18.80
CA ALA A 22 -18.68 2.61 19.06
C ALA A 22 -18.68 1.09 18.86
N VAL A 23 -17.47 0.55 18.72
CA VAL A 23 -17.19 -0.88 18.68
C VAL A 23 -16.45 -1.25 19.96
N LEU A 24 -16.94 -2.28 20.64
CA LEU A 24 -16.31 -2.89 21.80
C LEU A 24 -15.58 -4.15 21.35
N LEU A 25 -14.31 -4.24 21.69
CA LEU A 25 -13.44 -5.39 21.44
C LEU A 25 -12.72 -5.74 22.74
N ASP A 26 -12.47 -7.03 22.95
CA ASP A 26 -11.46 -7.43 23.93
C ASP A 26 -10.06 -7.03 23.44
N LEU A 27 -9.10 -6.98 24.36
CA LEU A 27 -7.73 -6.53 24.07
C LEU A 27 -7.03 -7.41 23.03
N GLN A 28 -7.25 -8.73 23.06
CA GLN A 28 -6.61 -9.66 22.14
C GLN A 28 -7.12 -9.46 20.71
N THR A 29 -8.42 -9.24 20.56
CA THR A 29 -9.08 -8.98 19.28
C THR A 29 -8.68 -7.59 18.76
N TRP A 30 -8.58 -6.59 19.63
CA TRP A 30 -8.05 -5.27 19.29
C TRP A 30 -6.61 -5.34 18.78
N ASP A 31 -5.72 -6.03 19.48
CA ASP A 31 -4.31 -6.14 19.08
C ASP A 31 -4.15 -6.86 17.74
N SER A 32 -4.96 -7.90 17.51
CA SER A 32 -5.00 -8.62 16.23
C SER A 32 -5.48 -7.72 15.09
N LEU A 33 -6.52 -6.92 15.33
CA LEU A 33 -7.04 -5.97 14.35
C LEU A 33 -6.03 -4.85 14.06
N ARG A 34 -5.39 -4.30 15.10
CA ARG A 34 -4.36 -3.25 14.97
C ARG A 34 -3.22 -3.71 14.07
N TYR A 35 -2.70 -4.92 14.31
CA TYR A 35 -1.62 -5.48 13.50
C TYR A 35 -2.01 -5.60 12.02
N LEU A 36 -3.21 -6.10 11.73
CA LEU A 36 -3.69 -6.22 10.34
C LEU A 36 -3.83 -4.85 9.66
N LEU A 37 -4.32 -3.84 10.39
CA LEU A 37 -4.44 -2.48 9.85
C LEU A 37 -3.08 -1.84 9.59
N GLU A 38 -2.10 -2.08 10.47
CA GLU A 38 -0.72 -1.61 10.30
C GLU A 38 -0.06 -2.26 9.08
N GLU A 39 -0.19 -3.58 8.93
CA GLU A 39 0.31 -4.34 7.77
C GLU A 39 -0.30 -3.83 6.45
N MET A 40 -1.62 -3.61 6.42
CA MET A 40 -2.29 -3.06 5.23
C MET A 40 -1.81 -1.64 4.89
N ALA A 41 -1.57 -0.80 5.89
CA ALA A 41 -1.08 0.56 5.68
C ALA A 41 0.38 0.57 5.16
N GLU A 42 1.21 -0.36 5.63
CA GLU A 42 2.56 -0.58 5.13
C GLU A 42 2.56 -1.05 3.68
N ASP A 43 1.70 -2.01 3.34
CA ASP A 43 1.55 -2.51 1.96
C ASP A 43 1.02 -1.44 1.00
N GLU A 44 0.06 -0.62 1.43
CA GLU A 44 -0.43 0.49 0.61
C GLU A 44 0.67 1.52 0.36
N ARG A 45 1.45 1.85 1.39
CA ARG A 45 2.59 2.77 1.29
C ARG A 45 3.66 2.20 0.37
N LEU A 46 3.96 0.90 0.44
CA LEU A 46 4.89 0.23 -0.45
C LEU A 46 4.37 0.26 -1.90
N GLY A 47 3.08 -0.01 -2.12
CA GLY A 47 2.45 0.07 -3.44
C GLY A 47 2.41 1.48 -4.03
N GLN A 48 2.34 2.51 -3.19
CA GLN A 48 2.49 3.91 -3.63
C GLN A 48 3.96 4.24 -3.98
N LEU A 49 4.91 3.76 -3.18
CA LEU A 49 6.34 3.95 -3.43
C LEU A 49 6.78 3.25 -4.72
N MET A 50 6.32 2.02 -4.95
CA MET A 50 6.57 1.28 -6.19
C MET A 50 5.98 1.99 -7.41
N ARG A 51 4.74 2.51 -7.33
CA ARG A 51 4.15 3.31 -8.42
C ARG A 51 4.90 4.62 -8.68
N ALA A 52 5.41 5.26 -7.63
CA ALA A 52 6.23 6.46 -7.75
C ALA A 52 7.58 6.18 -8.43
N VAL A 53 8.21 5.04 -8.12
CA VAL A 53 9.48 4.62 -8.73
C VAL A 53 9.30 4.06 -10.15
N GLU A 54 8.17 3.41 -10.45
CA GLU A 54 7.86 2.87 -11.80
C GLU A 54 7.75 3.98 -12.86
N GLY A 55 7.32 5.18 -12.44
CA GLY A 55 7.38 6.39 -13.28
C GLY A 55 8.82 6.84 -13.58
N ASP A 56 9.73 6.71 -12.61
CA ASP A 56 11.11 7.20 -12.68
C ASP A 56 12.03 6.23 -13.46
N GLU A 57 11.85 4.90 -13.31
CA GLU A 57 12.62 3.89 -14.05
C GLU A 57 12.38 3.93 -15.57
N LYS A 58 11.17 4.30 -16.02
CA LYS A 58 10.87 4.46 -17.46
C LYS A 58 11.69 5.59 -18.09
N PHE A 59 11.84 6.72 -17.40
CA PHE A 59 12.64 7.85 -17.88
C PHE A 59 14.13 7.51 -17.97
N VAL A 60 14.67 6.78 -16.99
CA VAL A 60 16.08 6.36 -17.00
C VAL A 60 16.38 5.40 -18.16
N ARG A 61 15.49 4.44 -18.45
CA ARG A 61 15.67 3.48 -19.55
C ARG A 61 15.58 4.15 -20.93
N GLU A 62 14.64 5.05 -21.14
CA GLU A 62 14.52 5.77 -22.42
C GLU A 62 15.70 6.72 -22.65
N THR A 63 16.14 7.42 -21.60
CA THR A 63 17.29 8.32 -21.69
C THR A 63 18.59 7.54 -21.92
N ALA A 64 18.78 6.40 -21.23
CA ALA A 64 19.93 5.51 -21.47
C ALA A 64 19.92 4.92 -22.89
N ARG A 65 18.74 4.57 -23.43
CA ARG A 65 18.61 4.10 -24.82
C ARG A 65 18.93 5.19 -25.83
N GLN A 66 18.48 6.42 -25.60
CA GLN A 66 18.80 7.55 -26.46
C GLN A 66 20.30 7.86 -26.43
N MET A 67 20.94 7.92 -25.25
CA MET A 67 22.38 8.13 -25.14
C MET A 67 23.19 7.03 -25.85
N TYR A 68 22.78 5.77 -25.73
CA TYR A 68 23.42 4.65 -26.43
C TYR A 68 23.25 4.74 -27.95
N GLN A 69 22.06 5.15 -28.43
CA GLN A 69 21.83 5.37 -29.86
C GLN A 69 22.66 6.54 -30.39
N THR A 70 22.74 7.67 -29.67
CA THR A 70 23.60 8.81 -30.04
C THR A 70 25.06 8.39 -30.12
N PHE A 71 25.57 7.66 -29.12
CA PHE A 71 26.94 7.14 -29.12
C PHE A 71 27.24 6.23 -30.33
N LEU A 72 26.33 5.31 -30.67
CA LEU A 72 26.50 4.45 -31.85
C LEU A 72 26.40 5.20 -33.19
N THR A 73 25.74 6.36 -33.21
CA THR A 73 25.62 7.18 -34.42
C THR A 73 26.86 8.06 -34.61
N ASP A 74 27.41 8.62 -33.52
CA ASP A 74 28.65 9.40 -33.54
C ASP A 74 29.88 8.55 -33.94
N ASP A 75 29.93 7.27 -33.54
CA ASP A 75 30.99 6.32 -33.93
C ASP A 75 30.91 5.88 -35.42
N SER A 76 29.82 6.23 -36.12
CA SER A 76 29.61 5.85 -37.53
C SER A 76 29.93 6.95 -38.54
N GLU A 77 30.23 8.17 -38.06
CA GLU A 77 30.61 9.34 -38.89
C GLU A 77 32.09 9.76 -38.71
N SER A 78 32.92 8.99 -37.99
CA SER A 78 34.38 9.15 -37.89
C SER A 78 35.13 8.10 -38.70
#